data_AF-A0A9X1F1P9-F1
#
_entry.id   AF-A0A9X1F1P9-F1
#
_cell.length_a   1.000
_cell.length_b   1.000
_cell.length_c   1.000
_cell.angle_alpha   90.00
_cell.angle_beta   90.00
_cell.angle_gamma   90.00
#
_symmetry.space_group_name_H-M   'P 1'
#
loop_
_entity.id
_entity.type
_entity.pdbx_description
1 polymer ?
#
loop_
_entity_poly.entity_id
_entity_poly.type
_entity_poly.pdbx_seq_one_letter_code
_entity_poly.pdbx_strand_id
1 'polypeptide(L)' 'MSLFAPDLYRNFALGFAVGAVIVGAATIGQWSDQISPPARAAVSLDAPQPSDDFWSISE' A
#
# COMPACT_ATOMS: atom_id res chain seq x y z
N MET A 1 -26.95 19.65 -33.19
CA MET A 1 -25.83 18.70 -33.01
C MET A 1 -25.71 18.36 -31.54
N SER A 2 -26.15 17.17 -31.13
CA SER A 2 -25.93 16.72 -29.75
C SER A 2 -24.48 16.29 -29.62
N LEU A 3 -23.65 17.15 -29.02
CA LEU A 3 -22.24 16.88 -28.74
C LEU A 3 -22.03 15.80 -27.67
N PHE A 4 -23.11 15.33 -27.04
CA PHE A 4 -23.11 14.29 -26.00
C PHE A 4 -24.20 13.24 -26.28
N ALA A 5 -24.26 12.73 -27.50
CA ALA A 5 -25.11 11.58 -27.78
C ALA A 5 -24.70 10.40 -26.88
N PRO A 6 -25.64 9.57 -26.39
CA PRO A 6 -25.36 8.43 -25.51
C PRO A 6 -24.24 7.51 -26.01
N ASP A 7 -24.09 7.39 -27.34
CA ASP A 7 -23.04 6.60 -27.96
C ASP A 7 -21.62 7.15 -27.71
N LEU A 8 -21.46 8.48 -27.62
CA LEU A 8 -20.15 9.08 -27.32
C LEU A 8 -19.70 8.70 -25.91
N TYR A 9 -20.60 8.87 -24.93
CA TYR A 9 -20.30 8.50 -23.54
C TYR A 9 -20.02 7.01 -23.42
N ARG A 10 -20.82 6.15 -24.07
CA ARG A 10 -20.62 4.70 -24.04
C ARG A 10 -19.27 4.29 -24.64
N ASN A 11 -18.94 4.78 -25.83
CA ASN A 11 -17.71 4.41 -26.51
C ASN A 11 -16.47 4.96 -25.78
N PHE A 12 -16.56 6.19 -25.28
CA PHE A 12 -15.51 6.76 -24.43
C PHE A 12 -15.32 5.94 -23.15
N ALA A 13 -16.40 5.64 -22.41
CA ALA A 13 -16.31 4.91 -21.16
C ALA A 13 -15.75 3.51 -21.36
N LEU A 14 -16.14 2.81 -22.43
CA LEU A 14 -15.60 1.50 -22.78
C LEU A 14 -14.11 1.59 -23.13
N GLY A 15 -13.71 2.53 -23.98
CA GLY A 15 -12.30 2.74 -24.34
C GLY A 15 -11.45 3.12 -23.13
N PHE A 16 -11.96 4.01 -22.28
CA PHE A 16 -11.32 4.42 -21.04
C PHE A 16 -11.17 3.23 -20.08
N ALA A 17 -12.22 2.44 -19.87
CA ALA A 17 -12.16 1.28 -18.98
C ALA A 17 -11.13 0.25 -19.45
N VAL A 18 -11.11 -0.08 -20.75
CA VAL A 18 -10.12 -0.99 -21.34
C VAL A 18 -8.71 -0.41 -21.18
N GLY A 19 -8.51 0.87 -21.49
CA GLY A 19 -7.23 1.55 -21.32
C GLY A 19 -6.74 1.56 -19.86
N ALA A 20 -7.63 1.85 -18.92
CA ALA A 20 -7.34 1.86 -17.49
C ALA A 20 -6.93 0.46 -17.00
N VAL A 21 -7.59 -0.60 -17.46
CA VAL A 21 -7.21 -1.98 -17.14
C VAL A 21 -5.81 -2.31 -17.67
N ILE A 22 -5.51 -1.94 -18.92
CA ILE A 22 -4.19 -2.19 -19.52
C ILE A 22 -3.09 -1.45 -18.74
N VAL A 23 -3.27 -0.14 -18.51
CA VAL A 23 -2.28 0.68 -17.78
C VAL A 23 -2.14 0.23 -16.33
N GLY A 24 -3.25 -0.08 -15.66
CA GLY A 24 -3.25 -0.60 -14.30
C GLY A 24 -2.47 -1.91 -14.19
N ALA A 25 -2.74 -2.88 -15.07
CA ALA A 25 -2.00 -4.15 -15.10
C ALA A 25 -0.51 -3.95 -15.40
N ALA A 26 -0.16 -3.05 -16.32
CA ALA A 26 1.23 -2.75 -16.65
C ALA A 26 2.01 -2.06 -15.53
N THR A 27 1.31 -1.36 -14.62
CA THR A 27 1.93 -0.55 -13.55
C THR A 27 1.72 -1.13 -12.15
N ILE A 28 0.94 -2.20 -11.98
CA ILE A 28 0.52 -2.72 -10.67
C ILE A 28 1.68 -3.04 -9.71
N GLY A 29 2.83 -3.46 -10.25
CA GLY A 29 4.03 -3.74 -9.45
C GLY A 29 4.65 -2.50 -8.79
N GLN A 30 4.33 -1.29 -9.25
CA GLN A 30 4.85 -0.02 -8.71
C GLN A 30 3.95 0.56 -7.62
N TRP A 31 2.76 -0.01 -7.43
CA TRP A 31 1.75 0.55 -6.52
C TRP A 31 2.03 0.18 -5.06
N SER A 32 2.82 -0.86 -4.80
CA SER A 32 3.15 -1.32 -3.44
C SER A 32 3.73 -0.20 -2.57
N ASP A 33 4.63 0.59 -3.15
CA ASP A 33 5.38 1.62 -2.45
C ASP A 33 4.55 2.90 -2.23
N GLN A 34 3.48 3.06 -3.00
CA GLN A 34 2.55 4.20 -2.89
C GLN A 34 1.39 3.91 -1.95
N ILE A 35 0.97 2.64 -1.86
CA ILE A 35 -0.18 2.21 -1.03
C ILE A 35 0.29 1.80 0.38
N SER A 36 1.46 1.20 0.50
CA SER A 36 1.97 0.75 1.80
C SER A 36 2.68 1.88 2.52
N PRO A 37 2.29 2.22 3.77
CA PRO A 37 3.12 3.09 4.59
C PRO A 37 4.52 2.49 4.74
N PRO A 38 5.59 3.30 4.72
CA PRO A 38 6.93 2.77 4.91
C PRO A 38 7.01 2.05 6.27
N ALA A 39 7.55 0.83 6.26
CA ALA A 39 7.75 0.05 7.48
C ALA A 39 8.65 0.84 8.43
N ARG A 40 8.08 1.33 9.54
CA ARG A 40 8.85 1.94 10.62
C ARG A 40 9.12 0.88 11.67
N ALA A 41 10.39 0.54 11.86
CA ALA A 41 10.78 -0.27 13.01
C ALA A 41 10.37 0.48 14.29
N ALA A 42 9.77 -0.25 15.24
CA ALA A 42 9.56 0.31 16.57
C ALA A 42 10.92 0.65 17.18
N VAL A 43 11.00 1.77 17.90
CA VAL A 43 12.15 2.06 18.74
C VAL A 43 12.26 0.92 19.75
N SER A 44 13.40 0.23 19.80
CA SER A 44 13.66 -0.76 20.84
C SER A 44 13.45 -0.10 22.19
N LEU A 45 12.51 -0.63 22.97
CA LEU A 45 12.39 -0.27 24.37
C LEU A 45 13.61 -0.85 25.08
N ASP A 46 14.39 -0.01 25.73
CA ASP A 46 15.37 -0.48 26.71
C ASP A 46 14.57 -1.15 27.83
N ALA A 47 14.54 -2.48 27.81
CA ALA A 47 13.99 -3.24 28.91
C ALA A 47 14.94 -3.06 30.11
N PRO A 48 14.41 -2.79 31.32
CA PRO A 48 15.21 -2.83 32.53
C PRO A 48 15.93 -4.18 32.59
N GLN A 49 17.27 -4.15 32.65
CA GLN A 49 18.03 -5.37 32.87
C GLN A 49 17.72 -5.88 34.29
N PRO A 50 17.60 -7.20 34.49
CA PRO A 50 17.42 -7.77 35.81
C PRO A 50 18.56 -7.33 36.73
N SER A 51 18.26 -7.01 37.99
CA SER A 51 19.27 -6.67 38.98
C SER A 51 20.16 -7.87 39.29
N ASP A 52 21.38 -7.62 39.76
CA ASP A 52 22.34 -8.68 40.10
C ASP A 52 21.77 -9.67 41.15
N ASP A 53 20.88 -9.18 42.03
CA ASP A 53 20.16 -9.98 43.02
C ASP A 53 19.22 -11.03 42.40
N PHE A 54 18.74 -10.82 41.17
CA PHE A 54 17.90 -11.80 40.48
C PHE A 54 18.70 -13.06 40.10
N TRP A 55 19.99 -12.91 39.81
CA TRP A 55 20.86 -14.00 39.38
C TRP A 55 21.44 -14.81 40.54
N SER A 56 21.58 -14.20 41.73
CA SER A 56 22.13 -14.87 42.92
C SER A 56 21.16 -15.85 43.58
N ILE A 57 19.89 -15.87 43.19
CA ILE A 57 18.86 -16.78 43.73
C ILE A 57 18.84 -18.14 42.97
N SER A 58 19.54 -18.23 41.84
CA SER A 58 19.62 -19.43 41.01
C SER A 58 20.82 -20.35 41.28
N GLU A 59 21.65 -20.04 42.28
CA GLU A 59 22.69 -20.91 42.83
C GLU A 59 22.27 -21.49 44.20
#